data_AF-A0A7D9CV29-F1
#
_entry.id   AF-A0A7D9CV29-F1
#
_cell.length_a   1.000
_cell.length_b   1.000
_cell.length_c   1.000
_cell.angle_alpha   90.00
_cell.angle_beta   90.00
_cell.angle_gamma   90.00
#
_symmetry.space_group_name_H-M   'P 1'
#
loop_
_entity.id
_entity.type
_entity.pdbx_description
1 polymer ?
#
loop_
_entity_poly.entity_id
_entity_poly.type
_entity_poly.pdbx_seq_one_letter_code
_entity_poly.pdbx_strand_id
1 'polypeptide(L)'
;MASLSKGIWSNFSKRSPSLAIKSKKLQEAVLSPNLPHGPVSLKKGASRIRYNSPVGMDEIYPLAYNALQEESAKTYQKIELIEKKIAEVGNDKAKEELEQKRENLLVEAEKNNPEVVYRSMFATNSVDRTQPVYRRFLEEKWKGYNRMLTMQRLETLGVIPDTMPTLNPEVEVNVVFPCNSLSRKIEPGTILSSNVTSRPPSFEIIEFKKSKNDLYTILVVDPDIPDVENDTYKTELLWALKDVPASNDDPIIDAKKLISHPECELVSYIPSVPEKNTGNHRISAWVFRQPDGKKLKAADKAPEREGFDIRKFSADNNLKAIGAHVWRSAWDRNTKNVRRMYGLPNGRIFTRERS
;
A
#
# COMPACT_ATOMS: atom_id res chain seq x y z
N MET A 1 30.73 28.54 -2.05
CA MET A 1 30.51 27.08 -1.94
C MET A 1 30.01 26.58 -3.28
N ALA A 2 30.75 25.71 -3.95
CA ALA A 2 30.32 25.15 -5.24
C ALA A 2 29.24 24.09 -4.98
N SER A 3 27.99 24.42 -5.29
CA SER A 3 26.90 23.45 -5.32
C SER A 3 27.20 22.39 -6.40
N LEU A 4 27.10 21.10 -6.05
CA LEU A 4 27.28 19.95 -6.97
C LEU A 4 26.18 19.84 -8.04
N SER A 5 25.32 20.85 -8.18
CA SER A 5 24.16 20.89 -9.07
C SER A 5 24.52 21.11 -10.55
N LYS A 6 25.50 20.39 -11.08
CA LYS A 6 25.83 20.37 -12.51
C LYS A 6 25.71 18.94 -13.01
N GLY A 7 25.14 18.74 -14.20
CA GLY A 7 25.04 17.42 -14.86
C GLY A 7 23.62 16.85 -14.98
N ILE A 8 23.53 15.54 -15.20
CA ILE A 8 22.27 14.86 -15.56
C ILE A 8 21.23 14.92 -14.43
N TRP A 9 21.68 14.81 -13.19
CA TRP A 9 20.81 14.82 -12.01
C TRP A 9 20.16 16.19 -11.74
N SER A 10 20.82 17.27 -12.16
CA SER A 10 20.27 18.64 -12.10
C SER A 10 19.38 19.01 -13.29
N ASN A 11 19.35 18.20 -14.35
CA ASN A 11 18.64 18.54 -15.59
C ASN A 11 17.22 17.93 -15.61
N PHE A 12 16.19 18.74 -15.36
CA PHE A 12 14.80 18.30 -15.34
C PHE A 12 14.05 18.40 -16.68
N SER A 13 14.77 18.57 -17.80
CA SER A 13 14.12 18.61 -19.13
C SER A 13 13.46 17.27 -19.50
N LYS A 14 14.14 16.15 -19.23
CA LYS A 14 13.63 14.79 -19.47
C LYS A 14 13.22 14.05 -18.20
N ARG A 15 13.65 14.55 -17.03
CA ARG A 15 13.47 13.90 -15.73
C ARG A 15 12.29 14.52 -14.99
N SER A 16 11.61 13.70 -14.21
CA SER A 16 10.54 14.22 -13.35
C SER A 16 11.10 15.17 -12.29
N PRO A 17 10.50 16.35 -12.08
CA PRO A 17 10.86 17.25 -10.98
C PRO A 17 10.58 16.60 -9.62
N SER A 18 9.78 15.54 -9.58
CA SER A 18 9.53 14.81 -8.35
C SER A 18 10.78 14.14 -7.81
N LEU A 19 11.81 13.86 -8.61
CA LEU A 19 13.07 13.27 -8.10
C LEU A 19 13.85 14.23 -7.21
N ALA A 20 13.60 15.54 -7.32
CA ALA A 20 14.28 16.56 -6.56
C ALA A 20 13.72 16.74 -5.14
N ILE A 21 14.58 17.24 -4.24
CA ILE A 21 14.14 17.68 -2.91
C ILE A 21 13.44 19.04 -3.04
N LYS A 22 12.16 19.12 -2.62
CA LYS A 22 11.35 20.34 -2.70
C LYS A 22 11.89 21.51 -1.86
N SER A 23 12.50 21.23 -0.72
CA SER A 23 13.02 22.26 0.20
C SER A 23 14.45 22.65 -0.19
N LYS A 24 14.65 23.90 -0.64
CA LYS A 24 15.97 24.41 -1.06
C LYS A 24 17.04 24.29 0.03
N LYS A 25 16.73 24.67 1.27
CA LYS A 25 17.68 24.55 2.40
C LYS A 25 18.14 23.11 2.61
N LEU A 26 17.23 22.17 2.42
CA LEU A 26 17.53 20.75 2.62
C LEU A 26 18.27 20.18 1.41
N GLN A 27 17.90 20.60 0.21
CA GLN A 27 18.61 20.29 -1.01
C GLN A 27 20.06 20.76 -0.93
N GLU A 28 20.30 22.02 -0.57
CA GLU A 28 21.63 22.57 -0.33
C GLU A 28 22.39 21.76 0.72
N ALA A 29 21.74 21.37 1.81
CA ALA A 29 22.38 20.55 2.84
C ALA A 29 22.74 19.13 2.37
N VAL A 30 21.98 18.54 1.46
CA VAL A 30 22.27 17.21 0.89
C VAL A 30 23.35 17.31 -0.20
N LEU A 31 23.34 18.37 -1.00
CA LEU A 31 24.31 18.55 -2.10
C LEU A 31 25.60 19.24 -1.67
N SER A 32 25.65 19.81 -0.46
CA SER A 32 26.86 20.46 0.03
C SER A 32 27.74 19.45 0.77
N PRO A 33 29.04 19.33 0.40
CA PRO A 33 29.99 18.53 1.16
C PRO A 33 30.13 19.02 2.61
N ASN A 34 30.15 20.34 2.74
CA ASN A 34 30.39 21.06 3.97
C ASN A 34 29.09 21.65 4.51
N LEU A 35 28.88 21.53 5.83
CA LEU A 35 27.72 22.08 6.55
C LEU A 35 28.19 23.16 7.52
N PRO A 36 28.57 24.35 7.06
CA PRO A 36 29.18 25.39 7.92
C PRO A 36 28.25 25.91 9.01
N HIS A 37 26.94 25.76 8.83
CA HIS A 37 25.92 26.13 9.82
C HIS A 37 25.27 24.91 10.49
N GLY A 38 25.90 23.74 10.37
CA GLY A 38 25.40 22.46 10.82
C GLY A 38 24.22 21.92 9.99
N PRO A 39 23.81 20.67 10.24
CA PRO A 39 22.77 20.00 9.46
C PRO A 39 21.38 20.57 9.75
N VAL A 40 20.59 20.72 8.68
CA VAL A 40 19.20 21.20 8.74
C VAL A 40 18.29 20.25 9.55
N SER A 41 18.66 18.98 9.65
CA SER A 41 17.93 17.96 10.44
C SER A 41 17.93 18.28 11.94
N LEU A 42 18.98 18.91 12.47
CA LEU A 42 19.03 19.33 13.87
C LEU A 42 18.20 20.60 14.04
N LYS A 43 17.17 20.57 14.90
CA LYS A 43 16.27 21.72 15.10
C LYS A 43 16.89 22.82 15.96
N LYS A 44 17.68 22.46 16.97
CA LYS A 44 18.25 23.41 17.95
C LYS A 44 19.54 24.02 17.41
N GLY A 45 19.66 25.35 17.45
CA GLY A 45 20.86 26.08 16.99
C GLY A 45 22.13 25.66 17.74
N ALA A 46 22.08 25.53 19.07
CA ALA A 46 23.21 25.07 19.87
C ALA A 46 23.69 23.65 19.48
N SER A 47 22.78 22.77 19.05
CA SER A 47 23.14 21.43 18.57
C SER A 47 23.81 21.47 17.20
N ARG A 48 23.40 22.41 16.33
CA ARG A 48 24.05 22.62 15.02
C ARG A 48 25.48 23.12 15.17
N ILE A 49 25.72 24.06 16.08
CA ILE A 49 27.06 24.61 16.34
C ILE A 49 27.99 23.55 16.91
N ARG A 50 27.48 22.66 17.76
CA ARG A 50 28.25 21.54 18.32
C ARG A 50 28.50 20.40 17.33
N TYR A 51 27.79 20.36 16.22
CA TYR A 51 27.93 19.29 15.24
C TYR A 51 29.16 19.55 14.38
N ASN A 52 30.03 18.54 14.27
CA ASN A 52 31.16 18.54 13.37
C ASN A 52 31.00 17.43 12.34
N SER A 53 31.15 17.75 11.06
CA SER A 53 31.15 16.75 9.99
C SER A 53 32.42 15.87 10.08
N PRO A 54 32.35 14.61 9.62
CA PRO A 54 33.54 13.77 9.49
C PRO A 54 34.62 14.43 8.63
N VAL A 55 35.88 14.29 9.04
CA VAL A 55 37.04 14.85 8.33
C VAL A 55 37.16 14.22 6.93
N GLY A 56 37.43 15.03 5.91
CA GLY A 56 37.63 14.56 4.52
C GLY A 56 36.36 14.35 3.71
N MET A 57 35.17 14.55 4.29
CA MET A 57 33.90 14.48 3.56
C MET A 57 33.84 15.48 2.39
N ASP A 58 34.57 16.59 2.51
CA ASP A 58 34.56 17.67 1.53
C ASP A 58 35.15 17.32 0.18
N GLU A 59 36.13 16.43 0.19
CA GLU A 59 36.80 15.98 -1.02
C GLU A 59 36.11 14.73 -1.57
N ILE A 60 35.77 13.79 -0.69
CA ILE A 60 35.22 12.50 -1.06
C ILE A 60 33.82 12.62 -1.64
N TYR A 61 32.96 13.46 -1.05
CA TYR A 61 31.55 13.54 -1.47
C TYR A 61 31.39 14.08 -2.91
N PRO A 62 32.04 15.18 -3.31
CA PRO A 62 32.07 15.61 -4.71
C PRO A 62 32.58 14.56 -5.69
N LEU A 63 33.67 13.86 -5.33
CA LEU A 63 34.25 12.83 -6.19
C LEU A 63 33.28 11.66 -6.39
N ALA A 64 32.67 11.17 -5.30
CA ALA A 64 31.66 10.12 -5.35
C ALA A 64 30.42 10.55 -6.15
N TYR A 65 29.95 11.78 -5.93
CA TYR A 65 28.81 12.35 -6.67
C TYR A 65 29.08 12.37 -8.17
N ASN A 66 30.25 12.86 -8.59
CA ASN A 66 30.64 12.94 -10.00
C ASN A 66 30.76 11.54 -10.62
N ALA A 67 31.41 10.59 -9.94
CA ALA A 67 31.56 9.22 -10.44
C ALA A 67 30.19 8.54 -10.68
N LEU A 68 29.28 8.63 -9.70
CA LEU A 68 27.93 8.06 -9.82
C LEU A 68 27.09 8.80 -10.87
N GLN A 69 27.31 10.10 -11.03
CA GLN A 69 26.63 10.88 -12.04
C GLN A 69 27.07 10.48 -13.46
N GLU A 70 28.35 10.18 -13.68
CA GLU A 70 28.85 9.65 -14.95
C GLU A 70 28.24 8.28 -15.29
N GLU A 71 28.13 7.39 -14.30
CA GLU A 71 27.45 6.10 -14.46
C GLU A 71 25.96 6.27 -14.80
N SER A 72 25.28 7.19 -14.12
CA SER A 72 23.89 7.53 -14.42
C SER A 72 23.75 8.06 -15.84
N ALA A 73 24.64 8.95 -16.29
CA ALA A 73 24.63 9.50 -17.65
C ALA A 73 24.80 8.41 -18.72
N LYS A 74 25.73 7.45 -18.51
CA LYS A 74 25.89 6.28 -19.39
C LYS A 74 24.63 5.41 -19.42
N THR A 75 23.94 5.28 -18.29
CA THR A 75 22.68 4.53 -18.20
C THR A 75 21.56 5.23 -18.94
N TYR A 76 21.46 6.56 -18.85
CA TYR A 76 20.52 7.35 -19.64
C TYR A 76 20.75 7.22 -21.16
N GLN A 77 22.00 7.17 -21.62
CA GLN A 77 22.30 6.90 -23.04
C GLN A 77 21.73 5.54 -23.49
N LYS A 78 21.82 4.50 -22.64
CA LYS A 78 21.22 3.18 -22.93
C LYS A 78 19.70 3.24 -22.97
N ILE A 79 19.08 4.06 -22.12
CA ILE A 79 17.62 4.27 -22.10
C ILE A 79 17.16 4.89 -23.42
N GLU A 80 17.85 5.91 -23.92
CA GLU A 80 17.53 6.54 -25.22
C GLU A 80 17.61 5.53 -26.38
N LEU A 81 18.59 4.63 -26.36
CA LEU A 81 18.69 3.56 -27.36
C LEU A 81 17.52 2.57 -27.27
N ILE A 82 17.04 2.25 -26.07
CA ILE A 82 15.88 1.37 -25.88
C ILE A 82 14.59 2.06 -26.30
N GLU A 83 14.43 3.35 -26.02
CA GLU A 83 13.27 4.11 -26.46
C GLU A 83 13.14 4.14 -27.99
N LYS A 84 14.26 4.28 -28.71
CA LYS A 84 14.28 4.14 -30.17
C LYS A 84 13.84 2.75 -30.63
N LYS A 85 14.35 1.69 -29.98
CA LYS A 85 13.95 0.31 -30.28
C LYS A 85 12.47 0.05 -30.01
N ILE A 86 11.92 0.61 -28.92
CA ILE A 86 10.49 0.50 -28.61
C ILE A 86 9.63 1.14 -29.71
N ALA A 87 10.09 2.24 -30.31
CA ALA A 87 9.38 2.90 -31.41
C ALA A 87 9.40 2.10 -32.73
N GLU A 88 10.44 1.28 -32.95
CA GLU A 88 10.61 0.46 -34.16
C GLU A 88 9.90 -0.89 -34.08
N VAL A 89 9.70 -1.43 -32.86
CA VAL A 89 9.12 -2.76 -32.65
C VAL A 89 7.58 -2.73 -32.73
N GLY A 90 7.02 -3.51 -33.66
CA GLY A 90 5.57 -3.68 -33.81
C GLY A 90 4.95 -4.87 -33.05
N ASN A 91 5.74 -5.71 -32.39
CA ASN A 91 5.24 -6.88 -31.65
C ASN A 91 4.98 -6.53 -30.18
N ASP A 92 3.74 -6.74 -29.70
CA ASP A 92 3.28 -6.38 -28.36
C ASP A 92 4.09 -7.05 -27.24
N LYS A 93 4.44 -8.34 -27.37
CA LYS A 93 5.22 -9.05 -26.33
C LYS A 93 6.64 -8.50 -26.20
N ALA A 94 7.30 -8.28 -27.33
CA ALA A 94 8.66 -7.72 -27.36
C ALA A 94 8.66 -6.27 -26.85
N LYS A 95 7.59 -5.51 -27.11
CA LYS A 95 7.40 -4.17 -26.58
C LYS A 95 7.29 -4.17 -25.05
N GLU A 96 6.51 -5.07 -24.47
CA GLU A 96 6.38 -5.21 -23.01
C GLU A 96 7.73 -5.54 -22.35
N GLU A 97 8.50 -6.47 -22.90
CA GLU A 97 9.84 -6.82 -22.40
C GLU A 97 10.80 -5.62 -22.44
N LEU A 98 10.77 -4.84 -23.53
CA LEU A 98 11.57 -3.63 -23.66
C LEU A 98 11.13 -2.53 -22.68
N GLU A 99 9.83 -2.39 -22.41
CA GLU A 99 9.30 -1.46 -21.41
C GLU A 99 9.75 -1.84 -19.99
N GLN A 100 9.70 -3.13 -19.63
CA GLN A 100 10.22 -3.62 -18.35
C GLN A 100 11.73 -3.36 -18.23
N LYS A 101 12.49 -3.60 -19.31
CA LYS A 101 13.93 -3.31 -19.35
C LYS A 101 14.23 -1.82 -19.19
N ARG A 102 13.45 -0.97 -19.86
CA ARG A 102 13.53 0.50 -19.70
C ARG A 102 13.27 0.91 -18.26
N GLU A 103 12.26 0.32 -17.63
CA GLU A 103 11.93 0.60 -16.24
C GLU A 103 13.06 0.22 -15.28
N ASN A 104 13.66 -0.95 -15.46
CA ASN A 104 14.83 -1.38 -14.67
C ASN A 104 16.03 -0.44 -14.82
N LEU A 105 16.32 0.02 -16.05
CA LEU A 105 17.40 0.98 -16.28
C LEU A 105 17.13 2.35 -15.67
N LEU A 106 15.87 2.80 -15.66
CA LEU A 106 15.48 4.02 -14.96
C LEU A 106 15.72 3.91 -13.46
N VAL A 107 15.47 2.73 -12.87
CA VAL A 107 15.80 2.45 -11.48
C VAL A 107 17.32 2.52 -11.27
N GLU A 108 18.10 1.85 -12.12
CA GLU A 108 19.56 1.83 -12.01
C GLU A 108 20.21 3.21 -12.15
N ALA A 109 19.67 4.07 -13.02
CA ALA A 109 20.18 5.41 -13.24
C ALA A 109 20.02 6.32 -12.01
N GLU A 110 18.97 6.11 -11.22
CA GLU A 110 18.56 7.03 -10.14
C GLU A 110 18.70 6.47 -8.73
N LYS A 111 18.86 5.15 -8.55
CA LYS A 111 18.97 4.52 -7.22
C LYS A 111 20.07 5.13 -6.34
N ASN A 112 21.14 5.63 -6.97
CA ASN A 112 22.31 6.20 -6.30
C ASN A 112 22.26 7.73 -6.18
N ASN A 113 21.20 8.38 -6.69
CA ASN A 113 21.06 9.83 -6.59
C ASN A 113 20.79 10.23 -5.12
N PRO A 114 21.64 11.06 -4.47
CA PRO A 114 21.49 11.40 -3.06
C PRO A 114 20.14 12.02 -2.71
N GLU A 115 19.56 12.81 -3.61
CA GLU A 115 18.23 13.42 -3.41
C GLU A 115 17.13 12.36 -3.35
N VAL A 116 17.20 11.38 -4.26
CA VAL A 116 16.25 10.27 -4.35
C VAL A 116 16.40 9.36 -3.14
N VAL A 117 17.63 9.02 -2.75
CA VAL A 117 17.94 8.22 -1.56
C VAL A 117 17.39 8.90 -0.32
N TYR A 118 17.66 10.20 -0.14
CA TYR A 118 17.14 10.97 0.99
C TYR A 118 15.62 10.92 1.06
N ARG A 119 14.93 11.19 -0.05
CA ARG A 119 13.46 11.17 -0.09
C ARG A 119 12.89 9.78 0.21
N SER A 120 13.53 8.75 -0.32
CA SER A 120 13.14 7.37 -0.11
C SER A 120 13.21 6.98 1.37
N MET A 121 14.33 7.31 2.03
CA MET A 121 14.58 6.97 3.43
C MET A 121 13.73 7.79 4.41
N PHE A 122 13.64 9.11 4.22
CA PHE A 122 13.09 10.02 5.23
C PHE A 122 11.73 10.63 4.88
N ALA A 123 11.30 10.56 3.62
CA ALA A 123 10.07 11.19 3.14
C ALA A 123 9.10 10.18 2.49
N THR A 124 9.14 8.91 2.93
CA THR A 124 8.43 7.76 2.34
C THR A 124 6.94 8.02 2.07
N ASN A 125 6.24 8.76 2.94
CA ASN A 125 4.80 9.04 2.77
C ASN A 125 4.48 10.06 1.68
N SER A 126 5.48 10.76 1.16
CA SER A 126 5.33 11.87 0.19
C SER A 126 6.10 11.63 -1.12
N VAL A 127 6.59 10.41 -1.31
CA VAL A 127 7.29 10.02 -2.54
C VAL A 127 6.29 9.89 -3.68
N ASP A 128 6.74 10.26 -4.87
CA ASP A 128 5.94 10.13 -6.07
C ASP A 128 6.04 8.69 -6.58
N ARG A 129 4.97 7.91 -6.41
CA ARG A 129 4.96 6.49 -6.75
C ARG A 129 4.85 6.24 -8.25
N THR A 130 4.70 7.26 -9.11
CA THR A 130 4.79 7.05 -10.57
C THR A 130 6.20 6.68 -10.99
N GLN A 131 7.21 7.20 -10.27
CA GLN A 131 8.61 6.99 -10.61
C GLN A 131 9.03 5.56 -10.22
N PRO A 132 9.64 4.80 -11.14
CA PRO A 132 10.04 3.41 -10.90
C PRO A 132 10.96 3.23 -9.68
N VAL A 133 11.84 4.21 -9.44
CA VAL A 133 12.86 4.16 -8.39
C VAL A 133 12.23 4.14 -7.01
N TYR A 134 11.22 5.00 -6.80
CA TYR A 134 10.49 5.05 -5.54
C TYR A 134 9.64 3.80 -5.35
N ARG A 135 9.03 3.26 -6.42
CA ARG A 135 8.30 1.99 -6.35
C ARG A 135 9.21 0.85 -5.92
N ARG A 136 10.39 0.72 -6.53
CA ARG A 136 11.37 -0.31 -6.18
C ARG A 136 11.85 -0.20 -4.74
N PHE A 137 12.14 1.02 -4.28
CA PHE A 137 12.54 1.25 -2.89
C PHE A 137 11.42 0.88 -1.90
N LEU A 138 10.17 1.27 -2.19
CA LEU A 138 9.02 0.92 -1.36
C LEU A 138 8.81 -0.60 -1.33
N GLU A 139 8.97 -1.27 -2.48
CA GLU A 139 8.88 -2.72 -2.60
C GLU A 139 9.92 -3.43 -1.72
N GLU A 140 11.18 -2.96 -1.76
CA GLU A 140 12.27 -3.52 -0.93
C GLU A 140 12.03 -3.29 0.56
N LYS A 141 11.60 -2.09 0.94
CA LYS A 141 11.23 -1.77 2.33
C LYS A 141 10.07 -2.65 2.81
N TRP A 142 9.06 -2.84 1.97
CA TRP A 142 7.92 -3.69 2.28
C TRP A 142 8.32 -5.16 2.42
N LYS A 143 9.11 -5.69 1.48
CA LYS A 143 9.65 -7.06 1.55
C LYS A 143 10.50 -7.28 2.80
N GLY A 144 11.23 -6.27 3.26
CA GLY A 144 12.11 -6.36 4.42
C GLY A 144 11.39 -6.53 5.76
N TYR A 145 10.15 -6.06 5.92
CA TYR A 145 9.44 -6.14 7.20
C TYR A 145 7.92 -6.34 7.05
N ASN A 146 7.22 -5.37 6.46
CA ASN A 146 5.75 -5.34 6.42
C ASN A 146 5.15 -6.58 5.75
N ARG A 147 5.74 -7.07 4.66
CA ARG A 147 5.29 -8.30 3.98
C ARG A 147 5.37 -9.51 4.90
N MET A 148 6.47 -9.65 5.64
CA MET A 148 6.67 -10.76 6.56
C MET A 148 5.69 -10.70 7.73
N LEU A 149 5.47 -9.50 8.29
CA LEU A 149 4.50 -9.28 9.36
C LEU A 149 3.08 -9.64 8.91
N THR A 150 2.64 -9.17 7.75
CA THR A 150 1.31 -9.50 7.22
C THR A 150 1.15 -11.00 6.99
N MET A 151 2.13 -11.65 6.34
CA MET A 151 2.06 -13.10 6.11
C MET A 151 2.05 -13.90 7.42
N GLN A 152 2.88 -13.53 8.40
CA GLN A 152 2.88 -14.14 9.72
C GLN A 152 1.51 -14.04 10.37
N ARG A 153 0.84 -12.87 10.29
CA ARG A 153 -0.47 -12.65 10.91
C ARG A 153 -1.58 -13.40 10.20
N LEU A 154 -1.55 -13.51 8.88
CA LEU A 154 -2.52 -14.30 8.12
C LEU A 154 -2.44 -15.79 8.46
N GLU A 155 -1.22 -16.32 8.61
CA GLU A 155 -0.98 -17.72 8.95
C GLU A 155 -1.30 -18.02 10.43
N THR A 156 -0.75 -17.24 11.36
CA THR A 156 -0.93 -17.49 12.81
C THR A 156 -2.36 -17.31 13.29
N LEU A 157 -3.14 -16.44 12.62
CA LEU A 157 -4.56 -16.28 12.89
C LEU A 157 -5.43 -17.27 12.10
N GLY A 158 -4.87 -18.14 11.26
CA GLY A 158 -5.63 -19.10 10.45
C GLY A 158 -6.50 -18.46 9.37
N VAL A 159 -6.25 -17.20 8.99
CA VAL A 159 -6.98 -16.56 7.88
C VAL A 159 -6.70 -17.30 6.57
N ILE A 160 -5.44 -17.71 6.41
CA ILE A 160 -5.02 -18.76 5.48
C ILE A 160 -4.84 -20.02 6.34
N PRO A 161 -5.48 -21.15 6.01
CA PRO A 161 -6.23 -21.43 4.79
C PRO A 161 -7.74 -21.09 4.86
N ASP A 162 -8.32 -20.78 6.02
CA ASP A 162 -9.78 -20.79 6.24
C ASP A 162 -10.58 -19.97 5.20
N THR A 163 -10.09 -18.79 4.83
CA THR A 163 -10.74 -17.94 3.82
C THR A 163 -10.23 -18.26 2.42
N MET A 164 -9.04 -17.80 2.08
CA MET A 164 -8.35 -18.13 0.83
C MET A 164 -7.24 -19.15 1.08
N PRO A 165 -7.00 -20.09 0.13
CA PRO A 165 -6.06 -21.18 0.33
C PRO A 165 -4.60 -20.72 0.40
N THR A 166 -4.23 -19.69 -0.37
CA THR A 166 -2.87 -19.16 -0.44
C THR A 166 -2.88 -17.69 -0.82
N LEU A 167 -1.83 -16.97 -0.46
CA LEU A 167 -1.56 -15.61 -0.94
C LEU A 167 -0.09 -15.49 -1.35
N ASN A 168 0.15 -14.95 -2.53
CA ASN A 168 1.45 -14.41 -2.90
C ASN A 168 1.32 -12.88 -2.95
N PRO A 169 1.69 -12.16 -1.88
CA PRO A 169 1.51 -10.72 -1.83
C PRO A 169 2.31 -10.04 -2.96
N GLU A 170 1.61 -9.32 -3.84
CA GLU A 170 2.18 -8.43 -4.85
C GLU A 170 2.01 -6.96 -4.46
N VAL A 171 1.02 -6.62 -3.62
CA VAL A 171 0.74 -5.25 -3.19
C VAL A 171 0.73 -5.13 -1.66
N GLU A 172 1.07 -3.95 -1.17
CA GLU A 172 0.88 -3.61 0.24
C GLU A 172 -0.51 -3.03 0.46
N VAL A 173 -1.26 -3.61 1.39
CA VAL A 173 -2.61 -3.17 1.75
C VAL A 173 -2.57 -2.58 3.15
N ASN A 174 -2.80 -1.28 3.26
CA ASN A 174 -2.93 -0.59 4.54
C ASN A 174 -4.40 -0.25 4.80
N VAL A 175 -4.85 -0.46 6.05
CA VAL A 175 -6.21 -0.13 6.49
C VAL A 175 -6.16 1.04 7.46
N VAL A 176 -7.03 2.02 7.27
CA VAL A 176 -7.18 3.19 8.15
C VAL A 176 -8.66 3.41 8.45
N PHE A 177 -9.02 3.68 9.70
CA PHE A 177 -10.40 4.06 10.08
C PHE A 177 -10.47 5.57 10.31
N PRO A 178 -10.87 6.38 9.30
CA PRO A 178 -10.70 7.84 9.34
C PRO A 178 -11.65 8.55 10.32
N CYS A 179 -12.80 7.95 10.62
CA CYS A 179 -13.84 8.60 11.42
C CYS A 179 -13.60 8.56 12.93
N ASN A 180 -12.47 8.00 13.39
CA ASN A 180 -12.19 7.76 14.80
C ASN A 180 -10.90 8.45 15.25
N SER A 181 -10.69 8.55 16.56
CA SER A 181 -9.53 9.21 17.18
C SER A 181 -8.17 8.59 16.79
N LEU A 182 -8.17 7.45 16.09
CA LEU A 182 -7.00 6.78 15.55
C LEU A 182 -6.93 6.95 14.01
N SER A 183 -6.55 8.12 13.54
CA SER A 183 -6.18 8.32 12.13
C SER A 183 -4.75 7.78 11.89
N ARG A 184 -4.58 6.47 12.07
CA ARG A 184 -3.31 5.77 11.84
C ARG A 184 -3.55 4.49 11.06
N LYS A 185 -2.50 4.03 10.36
CA LYS A 185 -2.46 2.70 9.73
C LYS A 185 -2.60 1.63 10.80
N ILE A 186 -3.53 0.71 10.61
CA ILE A 186 -3.77 -0.41 11.51
C ILE A 186 -2.68 -1.46 11.27
N GLU A 187 -2.11 -1.98 12.36
CA GLU A 187 -1.18 -3.10 12.27
C GLU A 187 -1.96 -4.41 12.05
N PRO A 188 -1.52 -5.30 11.14
CA PRO A 188 -2.20 -6.57 10.91
C PRO A 188 -2.39 -7.40 12.19
N GLY A 189 -3.62 -7.85 12.43
CA GLY A 189 -4.01 -8.69 13.57
C GLY A 189 -4.35 -7.93 14.85
N THR A 190 -4.34 -6.58 14.82
CA THR A 190 -4.76 -5.74 15.96
C THR A 190 -6.23 -5.98 16.30
N ILE A 191 -6.55 -6.05 17.59
CA ILE A 191 -7.94 -6.06 18.08
C ILE A 191 -8.45 -4.62 18.13
N LEU A 192 -9.53 -4.34 17.41
CA LEU A 192 -10.17 -3.02 17.35
C LEU A 192 -11.50 -3.07 18.11
N SER A 193 -11.86 -1.94 18.73
CA SER A 193 -13.15 -1.79 19.39
C SER A 193 -14.28 -1.58 18.36
N SER A 194 -15.51 -1.91 18.76
CA SER A 194 -16.69 -1.73 17.89
C SER A 194 -16.92 -0.27 17.52
N ASN A 195 -16.46 0.68 18.36
CA ASN A 195 -16.51 2.10 18.04
C ASN A 195 -15.57 2.44 16.87
N VAL A 196 -14.35 1.88 16.86
CA VAL A 196 -13.35 2.13 15.79
C VAL A 196 -13.79 1.53 14.46
N THR A 197 -14.41 0.36 14.48
CA THR A 197 -14.91 -0.34 13.28
C THR A 197 -16.36 0.03 12.93
N SER A 198 -16.97 0.98 13.64
CA SER A 198 -18.37 1.35 13.45
C SER A 198 -18.68 1.92 12.06
N ARG A 199 -17.68 2.46 11.35
CA ARG A 199 -17.80 3.02 10.01
C ARG A 199 -16.82 2.34 9.05
N PRO A 200 -17.06 2.39 7.73
CA PRO A 200 -16.19 1.73 6.76
C PRO A 200 -14.74 2.24 6.86
N PRO A 201 -13.74 1.35 6.74
CA PRO A 201 -12.36 1.75 6.63
C PRO A 201 -12.06 2.39 5.28
N SER A 202 -10.95 3.13 5.21
CA SER A 202 -10.26 3.48 3.97
C SER A 202 -9.11 2.51 3.73
N PHE A 203 -8.94 2.12 2.47
CA PHE A 203 -7.83 1.26 2.04
C PHE A 203 -6.79 2.10 1.31
N GLU A 204 -5.51 1.84 1.56
CA GLU A 204 -4.42 2.32 0.71
C GLU A 204 -3.74 1.10 0.08
N ILE A 205 -3.89 0.94 -1.23
CA ILE A 205 -3.32 -0.15 -2.01
C ILE A 205 -2.06 0.37 -2.70
N ILE A 206 -0.89 -0.02 -2.20
CA ILE A 206 0.38 0.39 -2.77
C ILE A 206 0.83 -0.67 -3.76
N GLU A 207 0.64 -0.36 -5.04
CA GLU A 207 1.11 -1.17 -6.17
C GLU A 207 2.58 -0.82 -6.49
N PHE A 208 3.42 -1.85 -6.60
CA PHE A 208 4.84 -1.68 -6.95
C PHE A 208 5.07 -1.75 -8.46
N LYS A 209 4.17 -2.41 -9.19
CA LYS A 209 4.14 -2.38 -10.66
C LYS A 209 3.58 -1.06 -11.17
N LYS A 210 3.80 -0.80 -12.45
CA LYS A 210 3.28 0.39 -13.12
C LYS A 210 1.79 0.17 -13.36
N SER A 211 0.96 0.84 -12.58
CA SER A 211 -0.50 0.85 -12.72
C SER A 211 -0.96 2.22 -13.19
N LYS A 212 -1.76 2.24 -14.26
CA LYS A 212 -2.44 3.45 -14.73
C LYS A 212 -3.93 3.39 -14.41
N ASN A 213 -4.62 2.40 -14.96
CA ASN A 213 -6.08 2.26 -14.89
C ASN A 213 -6.48 0.87 -14.39
N ASP A 214 -5.68 0.28 -13.51
CA ASP A 214 -5.99 -1.03 -12.96
C ASP A 214 -7.22 -0.92 -12.06
N LEU A 215 -8.08 -1.92 -12.15
CA LEU A 215 -9.28 -2.03 -11.33
C LEU A 215 -9.08 -3.12 -10.28
N TYR A 216 -9.58 -2.85 -9.08
CA TYR A 216 -9.43 -3.72 -7.92
C TYR A 216 -10.79 -4.10 -7.36
N THR A 217 -10.87 -5.31 -6.83
CA THR A 217 -12.01 -5.80 -6.04
C THR A 217 -11.54 -6.02 -4.61
N ILE A 218 -12.31 -5.53 -3.63
CA ILE A 218 -11.99 -5.66 -2.21
C ILE A 218 -13.14 -6.37 -1.52
N LEU A 219 -12.83 -7.46 -0.82
CA LEU A 219 -13.80 -8.23 -0.06
C LEU A 219 -13.39 -8.24 1.41
N VAL A 220 -14.31 -7.86 2.29
CA VAL A 220 -14.13 -7.90 3.74
C VAL A 220 -15.01 -9.00 4.31
N VAL A 221 -14.39 -10.03 4.88
CA VAL A 221 -15.05 -11.27 5.31
C VAL A 221 -14.73 -11.56 6.77
N ASP A 222 -15.75 -11.98 7.52
CA ASP A 222 -15.66 -12.54 8.87
C ASP A 222 -15.93 -14.04 8.81
N PRO A 223 -14.94 -14.93 9.02
CA PRO A 223 -15.13 -16.38 8.98
C PRO A 223 -15.62 -16.97 10.31
N ASP A 224 -15.79 -16.16 11.35
CA ASP A 224 -15.99 -16.64 12.72
C ASP A 224 -17.43 -16.40 13.23
N ILE A 225 -18.43 -16.34 12.34
CA ILE A 225 -19.83 -16.21 12.74
C ILE A 225 -20.35 -17.55 13.24
N PRO A 226 -20.88 -17.65 14.48
CA PRO A 226 -21.29 -18.94 15.04
C PRO A 226 -22.55 -19.50 14.37
N ASP A 227 -22.44 -20.74 13.91
CA ASP A 227 -23.54 -21.56 13.39
C ASP A 227 -23.96 -22.61 14.43
N VAL A 228 -25.03 -22.28 15.16
CA VAL A 228 -25.53 -23.11 16.26
C VAL A 228 -26.17 -24.40 15.75
N GLU A 229 -26.71 -24.42 14.52
CA GLU A 229 -27.40 -25.59 13.98
C GLU A 229 -26.43 -26.70 13.60
N ASN A 230 -25.26 -26.32 13.05
CA ASN A 230 -24.23 -27.26 12.60
C ASN A 230 -23.04 -27.38 13.56
N ASP A 231 -23.09 -26.75 14.73
CA ASP A 231 -21.98 -26.67 15.71
C ASP A 231 -20.63 -26.25 15.07
N THR A 232 -20.70 -25.29 14.15
CA THR A 232 -19.54 -24.82 13.35
C THR A 232 -19.56 -23.30 13.22
N TYR A 233 -18.72 -22.75 12.34
CA TYR A 233 -18.71 -21.34 11.99
C TYR A 233 -19.07 -21.16 10.53
N LYS A 234 -19.77 -20.07 10.22
CA LYS A 234 -20.05 -19.58 8.87
C LYS A 234 -19.23 -18.34 8.56
N THR A 235 -18.99 -18.14 7.28
CA THR A 235 -18.44 -16.92 6.72
C THR A 235 -19.53 -15.90 6.47
N GLU A 236 -19.29 -14.65 6.84
CA GLU A 236 -20.16 -13.52 6.52
C GLU A 236 -19.40 -12.44 5.74
N LEU A 237 -20.01 -11.96 4.65
CA LEU A 237 -19.51 -10.83 3.88
C LEU A 237 -19.95 -9.51 4.51
N LEU A 238 -18.99 -8.82 5.12
CA LEU A 238 -19.21 -7.52 5.77
C LEU A 238 -19.24 -6.39 4.75
N TRP A 239 -18.38 -6.43 3.73
CA TRP A 239 -18.28 -5.39 2.72
C TRP A 239 -17.70 -5.92 1.41
N ALA A 240 -18.24 -5.50 0.27
CA ALA A 240 -17.68 -5.83 -1.04
C ALA A 240 -17.65 -4.60 -1.95
N LEU A 241 -16.46 -4.32 -2.48
CA LEU A 241 -16.22 -3.30 -3.48
C LEU A 241 -15.71 -3.96 -4.77
N LYS A 242 -16.18 -3.50 -5.92
CA LYS A 242 -15.77 -3.97 -7.25
C LYS A 242 -15.37 -2.79 -8.13
N ASP A 243 -14.61 -3.10 -9.18
CA ASP A 243 -14.26 -2.14 -10.23
C ASP A 243 -13.65 -0.84 -9.69
N VAL A 244 -12.94 -0.90 -8.55
CA VAL A 244 -12.42 0.29 -7.87
C VAL A 244 -11.13 0.74 -8.58
N PRO A 245 -11.08 1.97 -9.12
CA PRO A 245 -9.87 2.46 -9.75
C PRO A 245 -8.82 2.82 -8.69
N ALA A 246 -7.64 2.21 -8.82
CA ALA A 246 -6.46 2.58 -8.04
C ALA A 246 -5.22 2.58 -8.93
N SER A 247 -4.40 3.62 -8.78
CA SER A 247 -3.18 3.80 -9.56
C SER A 247 -2.00 4.12 -8.63
N ASN A 248 -0.79 4.19 -9.20
CA ASN A 248 0.36 4.60 -8.38
C ASN A 248 0.19 6.04 -7.85
N ASP A 249 -0.45 6.93 -8.62
CA ASP A 249 -0.73 8.32 -8.22
C ASP A 249 -1.81 8.44 -7.15
N ASP A 250 -2.87 7.65 -7.31
CA ASP A 250 -4.04 7.68 -6.43
C ASP A 250 -4.36 6.28 -5.87
N PRO A 251 -3.60 5.84 -4.85
CA PRO A 251 -3.74 4.51 -4.24
C PRO A 251 -4.78 4.43 -3.13
N ILE A 252 -5.38 5.56 -2.74
CA ILE A 252 -6.28 5.63 -1.58
C ILE A 252 -7.71 5.42 -2.03
N ILE A 253 -8.41 4.51 -1.36
CA ILE A 253 -9.83 4.26 -1.52
C ILE A 253 -10.51 4.74 -0.24
N ASP A 254 -11.02 5.96 -0.30
CA ASP A 254 -11.70 6.64 0.79
C ASP A 254 -13.19 6.81 0.50
N ALA A 255 -13.93 7.30 1.51
CA ALA A 255 -15.35 7.57 1.36
C ALA A 255 -15.64 8.57 0.22
N LYS A 256 -14.74 9.53 -0.05
CA LYS A 256 -14.93 10.51 -1.12
C LYS A 256 -14.90 9.84 -2.50
N LYS A 257 -13.94 8.94 -2.73
CA LYS A 257 -13.82 8.17 -3.97
C LYS A 257 -15.02 7.24 -4.18
N LEU A 258 -15.54 6.66 -3.11
CA LEU A 258 -16.73 5.80 -3.18
C LEU A 258 -18.02 6.60 -3.40
N ILE A 259 -18.14 7.80 -2.84
CA ILE A 259 -19.28 8.70 -3.12
C ILE A 259 -19.30 9.14 -4.59
N SER A 260 -18.12 9.35 -5.19
CA SER A 260 -18.03 9.71 -6.61
C SER A 260 -18.24 8.53 -7.56
N HIS A 261 -18.10 7.28 -7.07
CA HIS A 261 -18.27 6.04 -7.83
C HIS A 261 -19.19 5.07 -7.06
N PRO A 262 -20.48 5.39 -6.90
CA PRO A 262 -21.41 4.55 -6.14
C PRO A 262 -21.57 3.14 -6.75
N GLU A 263 -21.31 2.98 -8.05
CA GLU A 263 -21.35 1.70 -8.76
C GLU A 263 -20.27 0.71 -8.31
N CYS A 264 -19.24 1.19 -7.61
CA CYS A 264 -18.19 0.35 -7.06
C CYS A 264 -18.64 -0.45 -5.83
N GLU A 265 -19.66 0.00 -5.09
CA GLU A 265 -20.13 -0.72 -3.91
C GLU A 265 -21.13 -1.82 -4.31
N LEU A 266 -20.69 -3.08 -4.19
CA LEU A 266 -21.51 -4.25 -4.50
C LEU A 266 -22.37 -4.66 -3.31
N VAL A 267 -21.78 -4.61 -2.11
CA VAL A 267 -22.44 -4.94 -0.85
C VAL A 267 -22.02 -3.90 0.16
N SER A 268 -22.98 -3.15 0.74
CA SER A 268 -22.66 -2.05 1.65
C SER A 268 -21.96 -2.49 2.93
N TYR A 269 -21.17 -1.60 3.53
CA TYR A 269 -20.43 -1.93 4.75
C TYR A 269 -21.36 -2.22 5.94
N ILE A 270 -21.15 -3.35 6.60
CA ILE A 270 -21.70 -3.66 7.92
C ILE A 270 -20.53 -3.87 8.91
N PRO A 271 -20.56 -3.25 10.10
CA PRO A 271 -19.52 -3.46 11.09
C PRO A 271 -19.59 -4.88 11.67
N SER A 272 -18.43 -5.49 11.92
CA SER A 272 -18.38 -6.72 12.72
C SER A 272 -18.87 -6.41 14.14
N VAL A 273 -19.91 -7.13 14.57
CA VAL A 273 -20.55 -6.98 15.87
C VAL A 273 -20.58 -8.32 16.62
N PRO A 274 -19.41 -8.86 17.03
CA PRO A 274 -19.31 -10.17 17.68
C PRO A 274 -20.30 -10.33 18.84
N GLU A 275 -20.89 -11.51 18.99
CA GLU A 275 -21.74 -11.79 20.14
C GLU A 275 -20.93 -11.99 21.42
N LYS A 276 -21.61 -11.90 22.56
CA LYS A 276 -20.93 -12.03 23.84
C LYS A 276 -20.51 -13.49 24.04
N ASN A 277 -19.24 -13.68 24.38
CA ASN A 277 -18.58 -14.98 24.61
C ASN A 277 -18.30 -15.83 23.36
N THR A 278 -18.39 -15.29 22.14
CA THR A 278 -17.97 -16.02 20.91
C THR A 278 -16.46 -15.98 20.64
N GLY A 279 -15.73 -15.14 21.38
CA GLY A 279 -14.29 -14.96 21.22
C GLY A 279 -13.95 -13.76 20.34
N ASN A 280 -12.79 -13.82 19.68
CA ASN A 280 -12.31 -12.76 18.80
C ASN A 280 -12.57 -13.17 17.36
N HIS A 281 -13.38 -12.38 16.65
CA HIS A 281 -13.66 -12.58 15.24
C HIS A 281 -12.51 -12.01 14.40
N ARG A 282 -12.13 -12.73 13.34
CA ARG A 282 -11.04 -12.38 12.42
C ARG A 282 -11.61 -11.71 11.18
N ILE A 283 -11.45 -10.40 11.06
CA ILE A 283 -11.92 -9.69 9.87
C ILE A 283 -10.77 -9.63 8.87
N SER A 284 -10.96 -10.32 7.74
CA SER A 284 -10.00 -10.39 6.64
C SER A 284 -10.44 -9.49 5.49
N ALA A 285 -9.57 -8.58 5.07
CA ALA A 285 -9.76 -7.78 3.88
C ALA A 285 -8.85 -8.34 2.78
N TRP A 286 -9.45 -8.84 1.71
CA TRP A 286 -8.78 -9.40 0.55
C TRP A 286 -8.86 -8.45 -0.63
N VAL A 287 -7.72 -8.22 -1.30
CA VAL A 287 -7.61 -7.35 -2.46
C VAL A 287 -7.26 -8.19 -3.68
N PHE A 288 -8.06 -8.05 -4.73
CA PHE A 288 -7.93 -8.76 -5.99
C PHE A 288 -7.69 -7.78 -7.12
N ARG A 289 -6.76 -8.10 -8.03
CA ARG A 289 -6.56 -7.35 -9.28
C ARG A 289 -7.51 -7.90 -10.34
N GLN A 290 -8.26 -7.04 -11.02
CA GLN A 290 -9.10 -7.45 -12.14
C GLN A 290 -8.27 -7.57 -13.42
N PRO A 291 -8.46 -8.63 -14.22
CA PRO A 291 -7.70 -8.83 -15.45
C PRO A 291 -8.02 -7.75 -16.50
N ASP A 292 -7.00 -7.25 -17.18
CA ASP A 292 -7.08 -6.27 -18.28
C ASP A 292 -7.86 -4.98 -17.98
N GLY A 293 -8.05 -4.60 -16.71
CA GLY A 293 -8.88 -3.44 -16.34
C GLY A 293 -10.34 -3.58 -16.80
N LYS A 294 -10.82 -4.81 -17.03
CA LYS A 294 -12.20 -5.09 -17.43
C LYS A 294 -13.08 -5.13 -16.19
N LYS A 295 -14.20 -4.40 -16.25
CA LYS A 295 -15.24 -4.45 -15.22
C LYS A 295 -15.81 -5.86 -15.08
N LEU A 296 -16.17 -6.24 -13.86
CA LEU A 296 -16.79 -7.55 -13.60
C LEU A 296 -18.18 -7.63 -14.22
N LYS A 297 -18.36 -8.57 -15.16
CA LYS A 297 -19.63 -8.82 -15.86
C LYS A 297 -20.69 -9.50 -15.00
N ALA A 298 -20.29 -10.30 -14.01
CA ALA A 298 -21.18 -11.19 -13.26
C ALA A 298 -21.69 -10.59 -11.93
N ALA A 299 -21.33 -9.34 -11.62
CA ALA A 299 -21.59 -8.73 -10.32
C ALA A 299 -22.83 -7.81 -10.30
N ASP A 300 -23.78 -7.97 -11.24
CA ASP A 300 -25.03 -7.18 -11.22
C ASP A 300 -25.98 -7.64 -10.11
N LYS A 301 -25.79 -8.86 -9.58
CA LYS A 301 -26.48 -9.33 -8.37
C LYS A 301 -25.51 -9.34 -7.20
N ALA A 302 -25.85 -8.60 -6.15
CA ALA A 302 -25.11 -8.61 -4.89
C ALA A 302 -25.08 -10.04 -4.33
N PRO A 303 -23.90 -10.57 -3.96
CA PRO A 303 -23.81 -11.87 -3.31
C PRO A 303 -24.52 -11.84 -1.95
N GLU A 304 -25.01 -13.00 -1.53
CA GLU A 304 -25.55 -13.17 -0.19
C GLU A 304 -24.45 -12.98 0.86
N ARG A 305 -24.82 -12.37 1.98
CA ARG A 305 -23.87 -12.07 3.05
C ARG A 305 -23.55 -13.30 3.88
N GLU A 306 -24.57 -14.02 4.33
CA GLU A 306 -24.44 -15.20 5.17
C GLU A 306 -23.97 -16.39 4.32
N GLY A 307 -23.01 -17.16 4.83
CA GLY A 307 -22.46 -18.32 4.13
C GLY A 307 -21.64 -17.96 2.88
N PHE A 308 -21.09 -16.75 2.82
CA PHE A 308 -20.37 -16.26 1.65
C PHE A 308 -19.09 -17.06 1.37
N ASP A 309 -19.02 -17.73 0.23
CA ASP A 309 -17.83 -18.45 -0.23
C ASP A 309 -16.94 -17.54 -1.10
N ILE A 310 -15.90 -17.00 -0.47
CA ILE A 310 -14.90 -16.15 -1.13
C ILE A 310 -14.13 -16.90 -2.24
N ARG A 311 -13.90 -18.21 -2.10
CA ARG A 311 -13.12 -18.99 -3.06
C ARG A 311 -13.93 -19.20 -4.33
N LYS A 312 -15.20 -19.55 -4.17
CA LYS A 312 -16.15 -19.65 -5.28
C LYS A 312 -16.31 -18.31 -5.98
N PHE A 313 -16.51 -17.22 -5.24
CA PHE A 313 -16.60 -15.88 -5.82
C PHE A 313 -15.34 -15.50 -6.62
N SER A 314 -14.15 -15.81 -6.08
CA SER A 314 -12.88 -15.55 -6.76
C SER A 314 -12.74 -16.37 -8.03
N ALA A 315 -13.14 -17.65 -8.01
CA ALA A 315 -13.09 -18.54 -9.17
C ALA A 315 -14.07 -18.11 -10.27
N ASP A 316 -15.32 -17.83 -9.91
CA ASP A 316 -16.39 -17.43 -10.83
C ASP A 316 -16.04 -16.13 -11.60
N ASN A 317 -15.27 -15.25 -10.94
CA ASN A 317 -14.87 -13.95 -11.49
C ASN A 317 -13.42 -13.92 -12.01
N ASN A 318 -12.72 -15.06 -12.02
CA ASN A 318 -11.30 -15.17 -12.41
C ASN A 318 -10.40 -14.13 -11.70
N LEU A 319 -10.65 -13.93 -10.40
CA LEU A 319 -9.93 -12.98 -9.57
C LEU A 319 -8.70 -13.64 -8.95
N LYS A 320 -7.58 -12.91 -8.95
CA LYS A 320 -6.36 -13.31 -8.26
C LYS A 320 -6.13 -12.43 -7.04
N ALA A 321 -6.06 -13.04 -5.86
CA ALA A 321 -5.69 -12.35 -4.63
C ALA A 321 -4.23 -11.89 -4.72
N ILE A 322 -4.01 -10.58 -4.58
CA ILE A 322 -2.68 -9.95 -4.68
C ILE A 322 -2.26 -9.28 -3.38
N GLY A 323 -3.19 -9.05 -2.46
CA GLY A 323 -2.92 -8.45 -1.17
C GLY A 323 -4.00 -8.83 -0.18
N ALA A 324 -3.67 -8.77 1.10
CA ALA A 324 -4.61 -8.94 2.17
C ALA A 324 -4.19 -8.13 3.40
N HIS A 325 -5.16 -7.85 4.26
CA HIS A 325 -4.97 -7.30 5.58
C HIS A 325 -5.92 -7.98 6.55
N VAL A 326 -5.58 -8.02 7.82
CA VAL A 326 -6.43 -8.62 8.85
C VAL A 326 -6.48 -7.72 10.08
N TRP A 327 -7.65 -7.60 10.70
CA TRP A 327 -7.80 -7.10 12.06
C TRP A 327 -8.77 -8.02 12.80
N ARG A 328 -8.90 -7.85 14.11
CA ARG A 328 -9.81 -8.63 14.93
C ARG A 328 -10.82 -7.71 15.60
N SER A 329 -12.03 -8.21 15.78
CA SER A 329 -13.08 -7.57 16.58
C SER A 329 -13.45 -8.50 17.73
N ALA A 330 -13.82 -7.92 18.85
CA ALA A 330 -14.32 -8.67 20.00
C ALA A 330 -15.55 -7.96 20.55
N TRP A 331 -16.40 -8.72 21.26
CA TRP A 331 -17.52 -8.11 21.95
C TRP A 331 -17.05 -7.06 22.96
N ASP A 332 -17.65 -5.88 22.90
CA ASP A 332 -17.43 -4.80 23.85
C ASP A 332 -18.77 -4.17 24.28
N ARG A 333 -18.71 -3.26 25.26
CA ARG A 333 -19.92 -2.59 25.77
C ARG A 333 -20.63 -1.74 24.72
N ASN A 334 -19.91 -1.26 23.70
CA ASN A 334 -20.44 -0.39 22.65
C ASN A 334 -21.07 -1.18 21.49
N THR A 335 -20.82 -2.49 21.40
CA THR A 335 -21.35 -3.36 20.33
C THR A 335 -22.87 -3.27 20.21
N LYS A 336 -23.58 -3.13 21.33
CA LYS A 336 -25.05 -2.94 21.34
C LYS A 336 -25.48 -1.62 20.67
N ASN A 337 -24.72 -0.55 20.86
CA ASN A 337 -25.00 0.74 20.24
C ASN A 337 -24.75 0.68 18.73
N VAL A 338 -23.66 0.03 18.31
CA VAL A 338 -23.33 -0.16 16.88
C VAL A 338 -24.43 -0.99 16.20
N ARG A 339 -24.90 -2.08 16.82
CA ARG A 339 -26.05 -2.85 16.33
C ARG A 339 -27.29 -1.97 16.12
N ARG A 340 -27.61 -1.11 17.09
CA ARG A 340 -28.74 -0.16 16.98
C ARG A 340 -28.55 0.85 15.86
N MET A 341 -27.34 1.39 15.68
CA MET A 341 -27.03 2.35 14.61
C MET A 341 -27.27 1.77 13.21
N TYR A 342 -26.99 0.47 13.04
CA TYR A 342 -27.14 -0.25 11.78
C TYR A 342 -28.47 -1.00 11.65
N GLY A 343 -29.40 -0.86 12.61
CA GLY A 343 -30.70 -1.56 12.60
C GLY A 343 -30.60 -3.08 12.74
N LEU A 344 -29.48 -3.59 13.26
CA LEU A 344 -29.25 -5.03 13.43
C LEU A 344 -30.03 -5.59 14.64
N PRO A 345 -30.38 -6.89 14.64
CA PRO A 345 -31.04 -7.52 15.77
C PRO A 345 -30.19 -7.48 17.03
N ASN A 346 -30.86 -7.65 18.18
CA ASN A 346 -30.19 -7.79 19.46
C ASN A 346 -29.18 -8.94 19.40
N GLY A 347 -27.96 -8.68 19.88
CA GLY A 347 -26.91 -9.69 19.91
C GLY A 347 -27.25 -10.84 20.86
N ARG A 348 -26.91 -12.06 20.45
CA ARG A 348 -27.01 -13.26 21.29
C ARG A 348 -25.96 -13.22 22.41
N ILE A 349 -26.18 -14.02 23.44
CA ILE A 349 -25.24 -14.21 24.54
C ILE A 349 -25.00 -15.70 24.68
N PHE A 350 -23.75 -16.12 24.49
CA PHE A 350 -23.35 -17.52 24.64
C PHE A 350 -22.85 -17.79 26.07
N THR A 351 -22.77 -19.06 26.44
CA THR A 351 -22.12 -19.49 27.67
C THR A 351 -20.63 -19.10 27.63
N ARG A 352 -20.04 -18.88 28.81
CA ARG A 352 -18.60 -18.56 28.89
C ARG A 352 -17.73 -19.78 28.62
N GLU A 353 -18.22 -20.94 29.03
CA GLU A 353 -17.56 -22.23 28.84
C GLU A 353 -17.98 -22.80 27.48
N ARG A 354 -16.99 -23.30 26.74
CA ARG A 354 -17.19 -24.08 25.53
C ARG A 354 -17.33 -25.54 25.97
N SER A 355 -18.56 -25.95 26.22
CA SER A 355 -18.97 -27.28 26.67
C SER A 355 -19.39 -28.18 25.53
#